data_AF-A0A0H4C250-F1
#
_entry.id   AF-A0A0H4C250-F1
#
_cell.length_a   1.000
_cell.length_b   1.000
_cell.length_c   1.000
_cell.angle_alpha   90.00
_cell.angle_beta   90.00
_cell.angle_gamma   90.00
#
_symmetry.space_group_name_H-M   'P 1'
#
loop_
_entity.id
_entity.type
_entity.pdbx_description
1 polymer ?
#
loop_
_entity_poly.entity_id
_entity_poly.type
_entity_poly.pdbx_seq_one_letter_code
_entity_poly.pdbx_strand_id
1 'polypeptide(L)'
;MSIASAAPSLSPAELRSVFERNTQDELVGIEIESAALDPRTGRSIPYAGESGIGAYLAFLASQPGVEAVHDYGTLVGVRLPDGGQVSLEHGGAVEYSSPPAPCVADLMDLVHAALRRLAAAADRFGFALVPGRSTRARPSRTSSGCRTPVRRSCAATSRAWAGTACGARGSCP
;
A
#
# COMPACT_ATOMS: atom_id res chain seq x y z
N MET A 1 7.60 -12.77 40.12
CA MET A 1 7.41 -12.29 38.73
C MET A 1 7.81 -10.82 38.71
N SER A 2 9.02 -10.52 38.23
CA SER A 2 9.49 -9.14 38.08
C SER A 2 8.91 -8.60 36.77
N ILE A 3 8.04 -7.61 36.87
CA ILE A 3 7.60 -6.82 35.73
C ILE A 3 8.85 -6.12 35.17
N ALA A 4 9.16 -6.41 33.90
CA ALA A 4 10.25 -5.77 33.19
C ALA A 4 10.16 -4.25 33.39
N SER A 5 11.29 -3.63 33.74
CA SER A 5 11.45 -2.18 33.84
C SER A 5 10.82 -1.53 32.62
N ALA A 6 9.80 -0.70 32.85
CA ALA A 6 9.11 0.01 31.78
C ALA A 6 10.14 0.81 30.98
N ALA A 7 10.20 0.57 29.67
CA ALA A 7 10.97 1.44 28.78
C ALA A 7 10.59 2.90 29.08
N PRO A 8 11.55 3.83 29.11
CA PRO A 8 11.26 5.22 29.42
C PRO A 8 10.20 5.73 28.44
N SER A 9 9.10 6.27 28.99
CA SER A 9 8.04 6.88 28.18
C SER A 9 8.57 8.19 27.59
N LEU A 10 8.38 8.39 26.29
CA LEU A 10 8.71 9.66 25.65
C LEU A 10 7.82 10.77 26.22
N SER A 11 8.44 11.88 26.60
CA SER A 11 7.75 13.11 26.95
C SER A 11 7.09 13.74 25.72
N PRO A 12 6.08 14.60 25.89
CA PRO A 12 5.52 15.38 24.78
C PRO A 12 6.56 16.22 24.01
N ALA A 13 7.63 16.65 24.68
CA ALA A 13 8.72 17.40 24.05
C ALA A 13 9.56 16.49 23.15
N GLU A 14 9.91 15.28 23.61
CA GLU A 14 10.62 14.28 22.80
C GLU A 14 9.78 13.78 21.61
N LEU A 15 8.45 13.70 21.76
CA LEU A 15 7.57 13.41 20.63
C LEU A 15 7.55 14.55 19.62
N ARG A 16 7.57 15.81 20.08
CA ARG A 16 7.56 16.99 19.21
C ARG A 16 8.85 17.12 18.42
N SER A 17 10.00 16.85 19.03
CA SER A 17 11.31 17.00 18.37
C SER A 17 11.47 16.08 17.15
N VAL A 18 10.74 14.96 17.07
CA VAL A 18 10.71 14.09 15.87
C VAL A 18 10.08 14.79 14.64
N PHE A 19 9.19 15.76 14.85
CA PHE A 19 8.52 16.51 13.80
C PHE A 19 9.16 17.87 13.51
N GLU A 20 10.14 18.29 14.31
CA GLU A 20 10.90 19.51 14.07
C GLU A 20 11.83 19.28 12.86
N ARG A 21 11.52 19.95 11.75
CA ARG A 21 12.28 19.80 10.50
C ARG A 21 13.70 20.30 10.69
N ASN A 22 14.68 19.43 10.45
CA ASN A 22 16.10 19.76 10.49
C ASN A 22 16.73 19.89 9.08
N THR A 23 15.90 19.98 8.03
CA THR A 23 16.33 20.13 6.63
C THR A 23 15.77 21.42 6.05
N GLN A 24 16.63 22.17 5.35
CA GLN A 24 16.26 23.43 4.67
C GLN A 24 15.74 23.19 3.24
N ASP A 25 15.97 22.00 2.67
CA ASP A 25 15.61 21.69 1.29
C ASP A 25 14.21 21.09 1.18
N GLU A 26 13.37 21.68 0.31
CA GLU A 26 12.08 21.11 -0.06
C GLU A 26 12.30 20.04 -1.15
N LEU A 27 11.89 18.81 -0.86
CA LEU A 27 11.94 17.68 -1.78
C LEU A 27 10.53 17.18 -2.07
N VAL A 28 10.37 16.53 -3.22
CA VAL A 28 9.13 15.89 -3.65
C VAL A 28 9.34 14.39 -3.83
N GLY A 29 8.36 13.59 -3.43
CA GLY A 29 8.27 12.16 -3.71
C GLY A 29 6.88 11.82 -4.25
N ILE A 30 6.78 10.75 -5.02
CA ILE A 30 5.53 10.26 -5.61
C ILE A 30 5.30 8.81 -5.18
N GLU A 31 4.07 8.53 -4.78
CA GLU A 31 3.58 7.18 -4.49
C GLU A 31 2.42 6.85 -5.42
N ILE A 32 2.45 5.65 -6.02
CA ILE A 32 1.45 5.18 -6.96
C ILE A 32 1.00 3.79 -6.55
N GLU A 33 -0.24 3.71 -6.06
CA GLU A 33 -0.91 2.47 -5.75
C GLU A 33 -1.60 1.91 -7.01
N SER A 34 -1.31 0.64 -7.32
CA SER A 34 -1.86 -0.07 -8.48
C SER A 34 -2.47 -1.41 -8.08
N ALA A 35 -3.62 -1.73 -8.63
CA ALA A 35 -4.14 -3.09 -8.52
C ALA A 35 -3.45 -4.01 -9.54
N ALA A 36 -3.05 -5.20 -9.11
CA ALA A 36 -2.66 -6.28 -10.01
C ALA A 36 -3.92 -7.01 -10.49
N LEU A 37 -4.22 -6.93 -11.79
CA LEU A 37 -5.43 -7.51 -12.38
C LEU A 37 -5.13 -8.47 -13.53
N ASP A 38 -5.89 -9.55 -13.63
CA ASP A 38 -5.99 -10.35 -14.84
C ASP A 38 -6.63 -9.47 -15.95
N PRO A 39 -5.92 -9.19 -17.07
CA PRO A 39 -6.41 -8.30 -18.12
C PRO A 39 -7.66 -8.83 -18.82
N ARG A 40 -7.90 -10.15 -18.80
CA ARG A 40 -9.06 -10.78 -19.43
C ARG A 40 -10.30 -10.72 -18.56
N THR A 41 -10.12 -10.86 -17.24
CA THR A 41 -11.26 -11.01 -16.31
C THR A 41 -11.46 -9.81 -15.39
N GLY A 42 -10.49 -8.90 -15.30
CA GLY A 42 -10.48 -7.77 -14.38
C GLY A 42 -10.42 -8.19 -12.91
N ARG A 43 -10.08 -9.45 -12.61
CA ARG A 43 -10.02 -9.98 -11.25
C ARG A 43 -8.65 -9.71 -10.65
N SER A 44 -8.61 -9.45 -9.34
CA SER A 44 -7.36 -9.29 -8.60
C SER A 44 -6.51 -10.55 -8.68
N ILE A 45 -5.21 -10.34 -8.83
CA ILE A 45 -4.22 -11.41 -8.75
C ILE A 45 -3.97 -11.74 -7.27
N PRO A 46 -4.00 -13.02 -6.88
CA PRO A 46 -3.67 -13.42 -5.51
C PRO A 46 -2.17 -13.24 -5.24
N TYR A 47 -1.80 -13.14 -3.97
CA TYR A 47 -0.40 -13.13 -3.57
C TYR A 47 0.31 -14.46 -3.91
N ALA A 48 -0.32 -15.59 -3.57
CA ALA A 48 0.24 -16.92 -3.80
C ALA A 48 0.02 -17.40 -5.25
N GLY A 49 0.82 -18.38 -5.68
CA GLY A 49 0.77 -19.00 -7.00
C GLY A 49 1.96 -18.62 -7.88
N GLU A 50 2.21 -19.42 -8.91
CA GLU A 50 3.34 -19.23 -9.85
C GLU A 50 3.25 -17.91 -10.63
N SER A 51 2.02 -17.45 -10.89
CA SER A 51 1.72 -16.14 -11.48
C SER A 51 1.20 -15.11 -10.47
N GLY A 52 1.40 -15.38 -9.17
CA GLY A 52 0.93 -14.52 -8.09
C GLY A 52 1.86 -13.32 -7.82
N ILE A 53 1.38 -12.37 -7.02
CA ILE A 53 2.15 -11.17 -6.67
C ILE A 53 3.44 -11.52 -5.92
N GLY A 54 3.45 -12.57 -5.10
CA GLY A 54 4.66 -13.04 -4.42
C GLY A 54 5.74 -13.51 -5.39
N ALA A 55 5.35 -14.20 -6.47
CA ALA A 55 6.28 -14.62 -7.51
C ALA A 55 6.83 -13.41 -8.30
N TYR A 56 5.99 -12.41 -8.55
CA TYR A 56 6.40 -11.13 -9.12
C TYR A 56 7.43 -10.40 -8.25
N LEU A 57 7.18 -10.27 -6.94
CA LEU A 57 8.14 -9.65 -6.00
C LEU A 57 9.45 -10.45 -5.92
N ALA A 58 9.37 -11.78 -5.91
CA ALA A 58 10.56 -12.63 -5.90
C ALA A 58 11.40 -12.46 -7.17
N PHE A 59 10.75 -12.24 -8.32
CA PHE A 59 11.46 -11.91 -9.55
C PHE A 59 12.11 -10.52 -9.51
N LEU A 60 11.43 -9.51 -8.96
CA LEU A 60 12.06 -8.20 -8.78
C LEU A 60 13.28 -8.32 -7.85
N ALA A 61 13.14 -9.04 -6.74
CA ALA A 61 14.20 -9.28 -5.77
C ALA A 61 15.41 -10.05 -6.33
N SER A 62 15.24 -10.80 -7.43
CA SER A 62 16.36 -11.48 -8.09
C SER A 62 17.16 -10.59 -9.03
N GLN A 63 16.68 -9.36 -9.30
CA GLN A 63 17.40 -8.42 -10.15
C GLN A 63 18.63 -7.85 -9.42
N PRO A 64 19.73 -7.54 -10.14
CA PRO A 64 20.92 -6.98 -9.55
C PRO A 64 20.66 -5.69 -8.76
N GLY A 65 21.14 -5.63 -7.52
CA GLY A 65 21.03 -4.47 -6.64
C GLY A 65 19.64 -4.23 -6.04
N VAL A 66 18.67 -5.14 -6.26
CA VAL A 66 17.36 -5.07 -5.62
C VAL A 66 17.40 -5.80 -4.28
N GLU A 67 16.94 -5.15 -3.22
CA GLU A 67 16.88 -5.75 -1.88
C GLU A 67 15.46 -6.21 -1.54
N ALA A 68 15.32 -7.44 -1.02
CA ALA A 68 14.04 -7.98 -0.59
C ALA A 68 13.60 -7.42 0.78
N VAL A 69 12.33 -7.02 0.89
CA VAL A 69 11.71 -6.54 2.14
C VAL A 69 10.73 -7.58 2.67
N HIS A 70 10.95 -8.04 3.90
CA HIS A 70 10.12 -9.06 4.53
C HIS A 70 9.38 -8.53 5.76
N ASP A 71 8.13 -8.95 5.95
CA ASP A 71 7.36 -8.78 7.19
C ASP A 71 6.93 -10.15 7.72
N TYR A 72 7.27 -10.46 8.97
CA TYR A 72 7.06 -11.78 9.59
C TYR A 72 7.48 -12.96 8.68
N GLY A 73 8.60 -12.83 7.96
CA GLY A 73 9.13 -13.85 7.04
C GLY A 73 8.43 -13.93 5.68
N THR A 74 7.42 -13.09 5.42
CA THR A 74 6.74 -12.99 4.12
C THR A 74 7.38 -11.88 3.29
N LEU A 75 7.69 -12.14 2.02
CA LEU A 75 8.16 -11.11 1.09
C LEU A 75 7.02 -10.12 0.79
N VAL A 76 7.17 -8.87 1.23
CA VAL A 76 6.12 -7.83 1.11
C VAL A 76 6.54 -6.67 0.22
N GLY A 77 7.77 -6.66 -0.26
CA GLY A 77 8.25 -5.60 -1.13
C GLY A 77 9.71 -5.76 -1.53
N VAL A 78 10.20 -4.78 -2.27
CA VAL A 78 11.60 -4.65 -2.66
C VAL A 78 12.07 -3.20 -2.62
N ARG A 79 13.36 -2.97 -2.36
CA ARG A 79 14.02 -1.69 -2.59
C ARG A 79 14.80 -1.75 -3.89
N LEU A 80 14.62 -0.75 -4.74
CA LEU A 80 15.25 -0.64 -6.04
C LEU A 80 16.61 0.08 -5.92
N PRO A 81 17.56 -0.16 -6.85
CA PRO A 81 18.86 0.49 -6.85
C PRO A 81 18.82 2.01 -6.97
N ASP A 82 17.73 2.55 -7.53
CA ASP A 82 17.51 4.00 -7.69
C ASP A 82 16.92 4.66 -6.42
N GLY A 83 16.79 3.91 -5.32
CA GLY A 83 16.20 4.37 -4.07
C GLY A 83 14.66 4.31 -4.03
N GLY A 84 14.03 3.90 -5.12
CA GLY A 84 12.60 3.61 -5.15
C GLY A 84 12.25 2.34 -4.38
N GLN A 85 10.97 2.17 -4.06
CA GLN A 85 10.47 1.00 -3.34
C GLN A 85 9.21 0.46 -4.02
N VAL A 86 9.04 -0.86 -3.96
CA VAL A 86 7.78 -1.53 -4.32
C VAL A 86 7.28 -2.24 -3.08
N SER A 87 6.05 -1.98 -2.67
CA SER A 87 5.45 -2.51 -1.44
C SER A 87 4.06 -3.11 -1.72
N LEU A 88 3.56 -3.88 -0.75
CA LEU A 88 2.19 -4.37 -0.75
C LEU A 88 1.34 -3.56 0.22
N GLU A 89 0.25 -3.04 -0.32
CA GLU A 89 -0.78 -2.36 0.44
C GLU A 89 -1.93 -3.29 0.85
N HIS A 90 -2.82 -2.73 1.67
CA HIS A 90 -4.03 -3.40 2.13
C HIS A 90 -4.85 -3.92 0.94
N GLY A 91 -5.17 -5.22 0.94
CA GLY A 91 -5.94 -5.83 -0.14
C GLY A 91 -5.09 -6.30 -1.33
N GLY A 92 -3.76 -6.22 -1.23
CA GLY A 92 -2.84 -6.76 -2.25
C GLY A 92 -2.59 -5.82 -3.42
N ALA A 93 -2.83 -4.52 -3.26
CA ALA A 93 -2.35 -3.53 -4.21
C ALA A 93 -0.81 -3.47 -4.17
N VAL A 94 -0.21 -3.26 -5.34
CA VAL A 94 1.23 -3.05 -5.50
C VAL A 94 1.44 -1.55 -5.56
N GLU A 95 2.19 -1.02 -4.62
CA GLU A 95 2.57 0.38 -4.57
C GLU A 95 4.00 0.55 -5.06
N TYR A 96 4.25 1.65 -5.78
CA TYR A 96 5.58 2.15 -6.06
C TYR A 96 5.77 3.50 -5.35
N SER A 97 6.85 3.64 -4.59
CA SER A 97 7.27 4.89 -3.93
C SER A 97 8.60 5.34 -4.52
N SER A 98 8.68 6.57 -5.02
CA SER A 98 9.91 7.12 -5.58
C SER A 98 10.93 7.49 -4.49
N PRO A 99 12.23 7.61 -4.83
CA PRO A 99 13.14 8.38 -4.00
C PRO A 99 12.68 9.86 -3.95
N PRO A 100 13.06 10.61 -2.90
CA PRO A 100 12.83 12.05 -2.87
C PRO A 100 13.74 12.76 -3.90
N ALA A 101 13.21 13.78 -4.58
CA ALA A 101 13.91 14.55 -5.60
C ALA A 101 13.69 16.06 -5.42
N PRO A 102 14.67 16.90 -5.80
CA PRO A 102 14.54 18.37 -5.73
C PRO A 102 13.78 18.96 -6.93
N CYS A 103 13.58 18.19 -8.00
CA CYS A 103 12.98 18.63 -9.26
C CYS A 103 11.85 17.70 -9.67
N VAL A 104 10.65 18.26 -9.87
CA VAL A 104 9.46 17.49 -10.29
C VAL A 104 9.65 16.89 -11.68
N ALA A 105 10.28 17.60 -12.62
CA ALA A 105 10.45 17.10 -13.98
C ALA A 105 11.35 15.85 -14.03
N ASP A 106 12.51 15.91 -13.37
CA ASP A 106 13.43 14.78 -13.28
C ASP A 106 12.79 13.60 -12.54
N LEU A 107 12.00 13.91 -11.49
CA LEU A 107 11.22 12.90 -10.79
C LEU A 107 10.23 12.20 -11.72
N MET A 108 9.50 12.93 -12.56
CA MET A 108 8.54 12.33 -13.49
C MET A 108 9.21 11.40 -14.50
N ASP A 109 10.39 11.73 -14.99
CA ASP A 109 11.17 10.85 -15.87
C ASP A 109 11.59 9.56 -15.16
N LEU A 110 12.08 9.68 -13.92
CA LEU A 110 12.43 8.54 -13.07
C LEU A 110 11.22 7.64 -12.81
N VAL A 111 10.09 8.24 -12.40
CA VAL A 111 8.84 7.51 -12.11
C VAL A 111 8.33 6.83 -13.38
N HIS A 112 8.26 7.50 -14.52
CA HIS A 112 7.82 6.88 -15.77
C HIS A 112 8.70 5.69 -16.18
N ALA A 113 10.02 5.81 -16.03
CA ALA A 113 10.93 4.71 -16.32
C ALA A 113 10.73 3.53 -15.36
N ALA A 114 10.50 3.80 -14.08
CA ALA A 114 10.21 2.77 -13.07
C ALA A 114 8.88 2.05 -13.38
N LEU A 115 7.79 2.80 -13.59
CA LEU A 115 6.47 2.20 -13.89
C LEU A 115 6.49 1.35 -15.16
N ARG A 116 7.20 1.78 -16.22
CA ARG A 116 7.37 0.96 -17.43
C ARG A 116 8.11 -0.34 -17.16
N ARG A 117 9.16 -0.29 -16.33
CA ARG A 117 9.90 -1.50 -15.92
C ARG A 117 9.02 -2.45 -15.09
N LEU A 118 8.25 -1.91 -14.15
CA LEU A 118 7.32 -2.68 -13.31
C LEU A 118 6.19 -3.32 -14.15
N ALA A 119 5.60 -2.57 -15.08
CA ALA A 119 4.59 -3.09 -16.00
C ALA A 119 5.14 -4.22 -16.88
N ALA A 120 6.33 -4.04 -17.47
CA ALA A 120 6.98 -5.07 -18.28
C ALA A 120 7.32 -6.33 -17.46
N ALA A 121 7.68 -6.17 -16.19
CA ALA A 121 7.89 -7.28 -15.28
C ALA A 121 6.58 -8.01 -14.95
N ALA A 122 5.47 -7.28 -14.74
CA ALA A 122 4.15 -7.84 -14.49
C ALA A 122 3.60 -8.62 -15.69
N ASP A 123 3.83 -8.14 -16.92
CA ASP A 123 3.43 -8.82 -18.15
C ASP A 123 3.98 -10.26 -18.24
N ARG A 124 5.18 -10.52 -17.68
CA ARG A 124 5.79 -11.86 -17.62
C ARG A 124 4.98 -12.85 -16.78
N PHE A 125 4.17 -12.35 -15.86
CA PHE A 125 3.27 -13.14 -15.02
C PHE A 125 1.81 -13.10 -15.52
N GLY A 126 1.55 -12.42 -16.63
CA GLY A 126 0.23 -12.37 -17.27
C GLY A 126 -0.78 -11.46 -16.58
N PHE A 127 -0.33 -10.46 -15.80
CA PHE A 127 -1.21 -9.49 -15.17
C PHE A 127 -0.81 -8.05 -15.46
N ALA A 128 -1.78 -7.14 -15.37
CA ALA A 128 -1.58 -5.71 -15.52
C ALA A 128 -1.59 -5.00 -14.17
N LEU A 129 -0.70 -4.02 -14.01
CA LEU A 129 -0.77 -3.04 -12.94
C LEU A 129 -1.64 -1.87 -13.38
N VAL A 130 -2.76 -1.65 -12.70
CA VAL A 130 -3.72 -0.60 -13.03
C VAL A 130 -3.79 0.41 -11.89
N PRO A 131 -3.26 1.64 -12.07
CA PRO A 131 -3.36 2.69 -11.07
C PRO A 131 -4.81 3.13 -10.84
N GLY A 132 -5.15 3.46 -9.61
CA GLY A 132 -6.40 4.14 -9.27
C GLY A 132 -7.22 3.47 -8.16
N ARG A 133 -8.09 4.28 -7.54
CA ARG A 133 -8.77 3.97 -6.28
C ARG A 133 -9.94 2.98 -6.37
N SER A 134 -10.40 2.66 -7.58
CA SER A 134 -11.58 1.80 -7.79
C SER A 134 -11.34 0.83 -8.93
N THR A 135 -10.65 -0.25 -8.64
CA THR A 135 -10.83 -1.43 -9.46
C THR A 135 -12.11 -2.11 -9.01
N ARG A 136 -13.09 -2.26 -9.91
CA ARG A 136 -14.23 -3.20 -9.77
C ARG A 136 -13.77 -4.66 -9.71
N ALA A 137 -12.57 -4.90 -9.21
CA ALA A 137 -11.99 -6.21 -9.08
C ALA A 137 -12.82 -7.00 -8.09
N ARG A 138 -13.39 -8.11 -8.56
CA ARG A 138 -14.11 -9.04 -7.72
C ARG A 138 -13.07 -9.68 -6.79
N PRO A 139 -13.19 -9.52 -5.46
CA PRO A 139 -12.12 -9.91 -4.55
C PRO A 139 -11.76 -11.39 -4.71
N SER A 140 -10.48 -11.67 -4.97
CA SER A 140 -9.88 -12.95 -4.61
C SER A 140 -9.63 -12.93 -3.11
N ARG A 141 -9.79 -14.09 -2.44
CA ARG A 141 -9.63 -14.22 -0.97
C ARG A 141 -8.31 -13.56 -0.51
N THR A 142 -8.41 -12.72 0.51
CA THR A 142 -7.38 -11.82 1.04
C THR A 142 -6.08 -12.53 1.45
N SER A 143 -4.94 -11.87 1.23
CA SER A 143 -3.63 -12.24 1.79
C SER A 143 -3.57 -11.97 3.30
N SER A 144 -2.84 -12.83 4.03
CA SER A 144 -2.75 -12.87 5.49
C SER A 144 -1.66 -11.98 6.10
N GLY A 145 -0.96 -11.18 5.30
CA GLY A 145 0.22 -10.39 5.72
C GLY A 145 -0.07 -8.94 6.12
N CYS A 146 -1.34 -8.53 6.13
CA CYS A 146 -1.70 -7.16 6.49
C CYS A 146 -1.71 -7.00 8.03
N ARG A 147 -1.03 -5.99 8.58
CA ARG A 147 -1.03 -5.64 10.02
C ARG A 147 -2.38 -5.12 10.54
N THR A 148 -3.48 -5.59 9.98
CA THR A 148 -4.83 -5.08 10.27
C THR A 148 -5.80 -6.22 10.62
N PRO A 149 -5.62 -6.90 11.77
CA PRO A 149 -6.73 -7.55 12.46
C PRO A 149 -7.74 -6.53 13.04
N VAL A 150 -7.32 -5.26 13.24
CA VAL A 150 -8.00 -4.25 14.08
C VAL A 150 -8.99 -3.33 13.33
N ARG A 151 -9.27 -3.54 12.04
CA ARG A 151 -10.28 -2.75 11.29
C ARG A 151 -11.34 -3.60 10.60
N ARG A 152 -11.79 -4.68 11.23
CA ARG A 152 -13.01 -5.41 10.80
C ARG A 152 -14.25 -5.12 11.69
N SER A 153 -14.09 -4.49 12.86
CA SER A 153 -15.21 -4.31 13.81
C SER A 153 -16.06 -3.05 13.63
N CYS A 154 -15.65 -2.05 12.84
CA CYS A 154 -16.45 -0.81 12.65
C CYS A 154 -17.41 -0.81 11.45
N ALA A 155 -17.33 -1.80 10.54
CA ALA A 155 -18.22 -1.87 9.38
C ALA A 155 -19.48 -2.74 9.61
N ALA A 156 -19.61 -3.37 10.77
CA ALA A 156 -20.72 -4.28 11.10
C ALA A 156 -21.89 -3.61 11.84
N THR A 157 -21.73 -2.38 12.34
CA THR A 157 -22.75 -1.68 13.15
C THR A 157 -23.55 -0.62 12.41
N SER A 158 -23.28 -0.34 11.12
CA SER A 158 -24.05 0.64 10.33
C SER A 158 -25.24 0.05 9.56
N ARG A 159 -25.63 -1.22 9.79
CA ARG A 159 -26.86 -1.83 9.26
C ARG A 159 -27.97 -2.00 10.31
N ALA A 160 -28.07 -1.07 11.25
CA ALA A 160 -29.16 -1.04 12.22
C ALA A 160 -29.72 0.38 12.41
N TRP A 161 -29.93 1.12 11.32
CA TRP A 161 -30.92 2.20 11.34
C TRP A 161 -31.48 2.46 9.94
N ALA A 162 -32.41 1.59 9.54
CA ALA A 162 -33.32 1.87 8.44
C ALA A 162 -34.69 1.34 8.86
N GLY A 163 -35.61 2.25 9.17
CA GLY A 163 -37.03 1.94 9.23
C GLY A 163 -37.75 2.39 10.49
N THR A 164 -38.08 3.68 10.58
CA THR A 164 -39.40 4.05 11.13
C THR A 164 -39.97 5.24 10.36
N ALA A 165 -41.02 4.93 9.60
CA ALA A 165 -42.11 5.74 9.06
C ALA A 165 -42.00 7.28 9.04
N CYS A 166 -42.11 7.80 7.81
CA CYS A 166 -42.64 9.14 7.51
C CYS A 166 -44.10 9.22 7.99
N GLY A 167 -44.43 10.19 8.84
CA GLY A 167 -45.78 10.38 9.36
C GLY A 167 -46.01 11.76 9.99
N ALA A 168 -46.63 12.64 9.20
CA ALA A 168 -47.56 13.71 9.57
C ALA A 168 -47.15 14.86 10.55
N ARG A 169 -47.19 16.07 9.97
CA ARG A 169 -47.80 17.33 10.45
C ARG A 169 -47.52 17.82 11.88
N GLY A 170 -46.97 19.04 11.97
CA GLY A 170 -47.09 19.89 13.17
C GLY A 170 -46.26 21.16 13.05
N SER A 171 -46.96 22.30 12.95
CA SER A 171 -46.45 23.68 12.86
C SER A 171 -45.71 24.16 14.10
N CYS A 172 -44.68 25.00 13.91
CA CYS A 172 -43.98 25.73 14.98
C CYS A 172 -44.68 27.07 15.31
N PRO A 173 -44.74 27.49 16.59
CA PRO A 173 -44.78 28.91 16.95
C PRO A 173 -43.43 29.59 16.71
#